data_AF-A0A9D6E0P5-F1
#
_entry.id   AF-A0A9D6E0P5-F1
#
_cell.length_a   1.000
_cell.length_b   1.000
_cell.length_c   1.000
_cell.angle_alpha   90.00
_cell.angle_beta   90.00
_cell.angle_gamma   90.00
#
_symmetry.space_group_name_H-M   'P 1'
#
loop_
_entity.id
_entity.type
_entity.pdbx_description
1 polymer ?
#
loop_
_entity_poly.entity_id
_entity_poly.type
_entity_poly.pdbx_seq_one_letter_code
_entity_poly.pdbx_strand_id
1 'polypeptide(L)' 'SLSLAVHEVLKVEARPMGIGGGTVAALFRRAGFHAAVWSKMEESAHQPNEFCHIQDMVDVSKVLCHVCVSG' A
#
# COMPACT_ATOMS: atom_id res chain seq x y z
N SER A 1 -7.98 8.50 6.25
CA SER A 1 -6.52 8.22 6.24
C SER A 1 -6.27 6.87 5.57
N LEU A 2 -5.02 6.54 5.19
CA LEU A 2 -4.71 5.22 4.63
C LEU A 2 -5.03 4.08 5.61
N SER A 3 -4.71 4.23 6.90
CA SER A 3 -5.02 3.20 7.91
C SER A 3 -6.52 2.96 8.05
N LEU A 4 -7.33 4.02 8.04
CA LEU A 4 -8.79 3.92 8.07
C LEU A 4 -9.32 3.20 6.82
N ALA A 5 -8.83 3.57 5.62
CA ALA A 5 -9.25 2.93 4.37
C ALA A 5 -8.94 1.43 4.35
N VAL A 6 -7.76 1.02 4.86
CA VAL A 6 -7.42 -0.40 5.00
C VAL A 6 -8.37 -1.11 5.97
N HIS A 7 -8.67 -0.50 7.11
CA HIS A 7 -9.62 -1.06 8.07
C HIS A 7 -11.02 -1.20 7.46
N GLU A 8 -11.55 -0.17 6.82
CA GLU A 8 -12.92 -0.18 6.33
C GLU A 8 -13.12 -1.15 5.16
N VAL A 9 -12.16 -1.23 4.24
CA VAL A 9 -12.23 -2.09 3.06
C VAL A 9 -11.82 -3.53 3.37
N LEU A 10 -10.72 -3.74 4.11
CA LEU A 10 -10.11 -5.06 4.29
C LEU A 10 -10.32 -5.66 5.68
N LYS A 11 -10.88 -4.90 6.63
CA LYS A 11 -11.05 -5.31 8.04
C LYS A 11 -9.73 -5.68 8.72
N VAL A 12 -8.65 -5.00 8.33
CA VAL A 12 -7.29 -5.17 8.88
C VAL A 12 -6.82 -3.88 9.54
N GLU A 13 -6.22 -4.00 10.72
CA GLU A 13 -5.57 -2.88 11.42
C GLU A 13 -4.18 -2.61 10.85
N ALA A 14 -4.04 -1.57 10.02
CA ALA A 14 -2.76 -1.18 9.45
C ALA A 14 -1.91 -0.35 10.43
N ARG A 15 -0.61 -0.63 10.48
CA ARG A 15 0.37 0.11 11.29
C ARG A 15 1.57 0.56 10.44
N PRO A 16 2.06 1.81 10.60
CA PRO A 16 3.29 2.23 9.92
C PRO A 16 4.48 1.39 10.39
N MET A 17 5.26 0.88 9.43
CA MET A 17 6.47 0.10 9.71
C MET A 17 7.48 0.21 8.55
N GLY A 18 8.72 -0.19 8.80
CA GLY A 18 9.72 -0.38 7.75
C GLY A 18 9.56 -1.73 7.06
N ILE A 19 9.82 -1.78 5.75
CA ILE A 19 9.70 -3.01 4.93
C ILE A 19 11.05 -3.68 4.65
N GLY A 20 12.14 -3.22 5.27
CA GLY A 20 13.51 -3.72 5.02
C GLY A 20 14.19 -3.23 3.74
N GLY A 21 13.42 -2.81 2.72
CA GLY A 21 13.92 -2.24 1.46
C GLY A 21 13.73 -0.72 1.31
N GLY A 22 14.38 -0.16 0.27
CA GLY A 22 14.20 1.24 -0.13
C GLY A 22 12.95 1.46 -0.95
N THR A 23 12.28 2.61 -0.78
CA THR A 23 11.13 3.01 -1.60
C THR A 23 11.29 4.42 -2.13
N VAL A 24 10.66 4.72 -3.28
CA VAL A 24 10.64 6.07 -3.86
C VAL A 24 9.99 7.08 -2.91
N ALA A 25 9.11 6.67 -2.00
CA ALA A 25 8.55 7.54 -0.97
C ALA A 25 9.60 8.22 -0.08
N ALA A 26 10.81 7.66 0.04
CA ALA A 26 11.91 8.32 0.73
C ALA A 26 12.29 9.66 0.07
N LEU A 27 12.22 9.78 -1.26
CA LEU A 27 12.46 11.03 -1.98
C LEU A 27 11.40 12.08 -1.63
N PHE A 28 10.13 11.69 -1.64
CA PHE A 28 9.01 12.58 -1.30
C PHE A 28 9.08 13.04 0.16
N ARG A 29 9.40 12.15 1.09
CA ARG A 29 9.61 12.52 2.50
C ARG A 29 10.77 13.50 2.66
N ARG A 30 11.89 13.30 1.94
CA ARG A 30 13.01 14.27 1.95
C ARG A 30 12.62 15.63 1.41
N ALA A 31 11.67 15.69 0.48
CA ALA A 31 11.11 16.93 -0.03
C ALA A 31 10.02 17.56 0.87
N GLY A 32 9.75 16.99 2.06
CA GLY A 32 8.80 17.51 3.03
C GLY A 32 7.35 17.03 2.87
N PHE A 33 7.08 16.10 1.95
CA PHE A 33 5.74 15.55 1.76
C PHE A 33 5.43 14.40 2.72
N HIS A 34 4.17 14.33 3.18
CA HIS A 34 3.65 13.19 3.93
C HIS A 34 3.39 12.00 2.99
N ALA A 35 4.39 11.13 2.83
CA ALA A 35 4.33 10.00 1.91
C ALA A 35 4.45 8.65 2.63
N ALA A 36 3.44 7.79 2.44
CA ALA A 36 3.41 6.39 2.82
C ALA A 36 3.49 5.49 1.57
N VAL A 37 3.96 4.26 1.74
CA VAL A 37 3.91 3.20 0.71
C VAL A 37 3.06 2.08 1.25
N TRP A 38 2.23 1.50 0.39
CA TRP A 38 1.31 0.44 0.73
C TRP A 38 1.08 -0.46 -0.48
N SER A 39 0.91 -1.74 -0.22
CA SER A 39 0.44 -2.73 -1.18
C SER A 39 -0.13 -3.93 -0.44
N LYS A 40 -0.95 -4.72 -1.13
CA LYS A 40 -1.23 -6.11 -0.81
C LYS A 40 -0.53 -6.93 -1.89
N MET A 41 0.48 -7.71 -1.52
CA MET A 41 1.31 -8.43 -2.49
C MET A 41 1.94 -9.67 -1.86
N GLU A 42 2.36 -10.58 -2.74
CA GLU A 42 3.21 -11.72 -2.41
C GLU A 42 4.69 -11.31 -2.47
N GLU A 43 5.53 -11.95 -1.64
CA GLU A 43 6.99 -11.72 -1.59
C GLU A 43 7.72 -12.42 -2.76
N SER A 44 7.23 -12.22 -3.98
CA SER A 44 7.77 -12.83 -5.22
C SER A 44 8.42 -11.84 -6.18
N ALA A 45 8.46 -10.56 -5.83
CA ALA A 45 9.05 -9.51 -6.67
C ALA A 45 10.51 -9.85 -7.05
N HIS A 46 10.84 -9.69 -8.34
CA HIS A 46 12.16 -9.99 -8.92
C HIS A 46 12.58 -11.46 -8.85
N GLN A 47 11.66 -12.38 -8.56
CA GLN A 47 11.88 -13.82 -8.64
C GLN A 47 11.21 -14.43 -9.89
N PRO A 48 11.67 -15.59 -10.39
CA PRO A 48 10.94 -16.34 -11.41
C PRO A 48 9.51 -16.65 -10.94
N ASN A 49 8.55 -16.62 -11.87
CA ASN A 49 7.12 -16.80 -11.58
C ASN A 49 6.53 -15.72 -10.65
N GLU A 50 7.05 -14.49 -10.67
CA GLU A 50 6.42 -13.32 -10.03
C GLU A 50 4.95 -13.21 -10.45
N PHE A 51 4.07 -13.04 -9.46
CA PHE A 51 2.63 -12.98 -9.68
C PHE A 51 1.92 -12.08 -8.66
N CYS A 52 0.65 -11.80 -8.93
CA CYS A 52 -0.27 -11.24 -7.94
C CYS A 52 -1.62 -11.95 -8.05
N HIS A 53 -2.39 -11.96 -6.95
CA HIS A 53 -3.78 -12.36 -7.03
C HIS A 53 -4.62 -11.24 -7.63
N ILE A 54 -5.50 -11.56 -8.59
CA ILE A 54 -6.43 -10.57 -9.17
C ILE A 54 -7.28 -9.91 -8.08
N GLN A 55 -7.66 -10.67 -7.05
CA GLN A 55 -8.39 -10.13 -5.90
C GLN A 55 -7.59 -9.06 -5.15
N ASP A 56 -6.27 -9.21 -5.02
CA ASP A 56 -5.44 -8.20 -4.36
C ASP A 56 -5.40 -6.90 -5.15
N MET A 57 -5.36 -6.98 -6.48
CA MET A 57 -5.45 -5.80 -7.34
C MET A 57 -6.79 -5.06 -7.15
N VAL A 58 -7.89 -5.81 -7.04
CA VAL A 58 -9.23 -5.24 -6.76
C VAL A 58 -9.27 -4.60 -5.38
N ASP A 59 -8.75 -5.28 -4.37
CA ASP A 59 -8.70 -4.81 -2.98
C ASP A 59 -7.86 -3.54 -2.82
N VAL A 60 -6.66 -3.53 -3.41
CA VAL A 60 -5.77 -2.35 -3.45
C VAL A 60 -6.47 -1.18 -4.14
N SER A 61 -7.16 -1.43 -5.27
CA SER A 61 -7.89 -0.39 -5.98
C SER A 61 -9.02 0.22 -5.14
N LYS A 62 -9.74 -0.60 -4.37
CA LYS A 62 -10.79 -0.12 -3.44
C LYS A 62 -10.20 0.74 -2.33
N VAL A 63 -9.10 0.30 -1.71
CA VAL A 63 -8.40 1.09 -0.66
C VAL A 63 -7.92 2.42 -1.22
N LEU A 64 -7.29 2.42 -2.40
CA LEU A 64 -6.80 3.64 -3.04
C LEU A 64 -7.96 4.59 -3.38
N CYS A 65 -9.03 4.07 -3.98
CA CYS A 65 -10.24 4.84 -4.26
C CYS A 65 -10.77 5.49 -2.98
N HIS A 66 -10.92 4.71 -1.91
CA HIS A 66 -11.36 5.21 -0.61
C HIS A 66 -10.50 6.37 -0.09
N VAL A 67 -9.17 6.28 -0.20
CA VAL A 67 -8.27 7.37 0.18
C VAL A 67 -8.47 8.62 -0.68
N CYS A 68 -8.76 8.47 -1.96
CA CYS A 68 -8.90 9.58 -2.90
C CYS A 68 -10.27 10.27 -2.85
N VAL A 69 -11.34 9.53 -2.59
CA VAL A 69 -12.72 10.03 -2.75
C VAL A 69 -13.49 10.23 -1.44
N SER A 70 -13.09 9.56 -0.36
CA SER A 70 -13.80 9.62 0.93
C SER A 70 -13.24 10.72 1.85
N GLY A 71 -13.08 11.94 1.31
CA GLY A 71 -12.58 13.11 2.03
C GLY A 71 -13.47 13.56 3.18
#